data_AF-C5LAX9-F1
#
_entry.id   AF-C5LAX9-F1
#
_cell.length_a   1.000
_cell.length_b   1.000
_cell.length_c   1.000
_cell.angle_alpha   90.00
_cell.angle_beta   90.00
_cell.angle_gamma   90.00
#
_symmetry.space_group_name_H-M   'P 1'
#
loop_
_entity.id
_entity.type
_entity.pdbx_description
1 polymer ?
#
loop_
_entity_poly.entity_id
_entity_poly.type
_entity_poly.pdbx_seq_one_letter_code
_entity_poly.pdbx_strand_id
1 'polypeptide(L)' 'MNEQELADVEAFVQHVTRMKIETKVEVVDENEIVEGDVGTLVIKLDRENLQKGEAAGPVHAPYYPRAKFEEWWIFL' A
#
# COMPACT_ATOMS: atom_id res chain seq x y z
N MET A 1 18.57 -15.96 -18.58
CA MET A 1 17.36 -16.44 -17.91
C MET A 1 16.69 -17.47 -18.80
N ASN A 2 16.29 -18.60 -18.24
CA ASN A 2 15.46 -19.57 -18.93
C ASN A 2 13.97 -19.15 -18.86
N GLU A 3 13.10 -19.88 -19.55
CA GLU A 3 11.66 -19.59 -19.59
C GLU A 3 11.00 -19.65 -18.21
N GLN A 4 11.45 -20.57 -17.35
CA GLN A 4 10.93 -20.72 -15.99
C GLN A 4 11.30 -19.51 -15.12
N GLU A 5 12.55 -19.06 -15.17
CA GLU A 5 13.02 -17.89 -14.44
C GLU A 5 12.29 -16.62 -14.89
N LEU A 6 11.94 -16.52 -16.18
CA LEU A 6 11.10 -15.42 -16.69
C LEU A 6 9.68 -15.46 -16.11
N ALA A 7 9.07 -16.65 -16.08
CA ALA A 7 7.74 -16.84 -15.51
C ALA A 7 7.70 -16.52 -14.00
N ASP A 8 8.75 -16.90 -13.25
CA ASP A 8 8.85 -16.61 -11.83
C ASP A 8 8.95 -15.10 -11.56
N VAL A 9 9.73 -14.37 -12.39
CA VAL A 9 9.82 -12.91 -12.32
C VAL A 9 8.47 -12.27 -12.65
N GLU A 10 7.76 -12.75 -13.67
CA GLU A 10 6.46 -12.22 -14.06
C GLU A 10 5.42 -12.43 -12.94
N ALA A 11 5.39 -13.61 -12.32
CA ALA A 11 4.53 -13.88 -11.17
C ALA A 11 4.83 -12.93 -9.99
N PHE A 12 6.10 -12.66 -9.70
CA PHE A 12 6.48 -11.69 -8.68
C PHE A 12 6.02 -10.27 -9.03
N VAL A 13 6.14 -9.84 -10.30
CA VAL A 13 5.69 -8.51 -10.74
C VAL A 13 4.17 -8.33 -10.58
N GLN A 14 3.38 -9.39 -10.73
CA GLN A 14 1.93 -9.32 -10.48
C GLN A 14 1.60 -9.33 -8.98
N HIS A 15 2.40 -10.02 -8.17
CA HIS A 15 2.23 -10.09 -6.71
C HIS A 15 2.70 -8.84 -5.98
N VAL A 16 3.77 -8.21 -6.46
CA VAL A 16 4.41 -7.08 -5.79
C VAL A 16 3.44 -5.91 -5.67
N THR A 17 3.69 -5.13 -4.64
CA THR A 17 2.74 -4.15 -4.18
C THR A 17 2.43 -3.05 -5.17
N ARG A 18 1.15 -2.89 -5.50
CA ARG A 18 0.64 -1.80 -6.33
C ARG A 18 -0.37 -0.94 -5.57
N MET A 19 0.16 0.07 -4.89
CA MET A 19 -0.63 1.05 -4.14
C MET A 19 -0.91 2.29 -4.95
N LYS A 20 -2.17 2.71 -4.95
CA LYS A 20 -2.58 4.08 -5.26
C LYS A 20 -2.84 4.82 -3.95
N ILE A 21 -2.28 6.02 -3.83
CA ILE A 21 -2.39 6.85 -2.63
C ILE A 21 -3.11 8.15 -3.01
N GLU A 22 -4.17 8.48 -2.27
CA GLU A 22 -4.89 9.74 -2.37
C GLU A 22 -4.89 10.40 -1.00
N THR A 23 -4.57 11.69 -0.92
CA THR A 23 -4.44 12.41 0.36
C THR A 23 -5.21 13.72 0.32
N LYS A 24 -5.83 14.08 1.45
CA LYS A 24 -6.41 15.41 1.66
C LYS A 24 -6.20 15.85 3.10
N VAL A 25 -6.04 17.15 3.31
CA VAL A 25 -6.09 17.74 4.65
C VAL A 25 -7.48 18.33 4.84
N GLU A 26 -8.09 18.08 6.00
CA GLU A 26 -9.38 18.65 6.38
C GLU A 26 -9.38 19.03 7.86
N VAL A 27 -10.24 19.95 8.23
CA VAL A 27 -10.63 20.17 9.63
C VAL A 27 -11.91 19.37 9.84
N VAL A 28 -11.92 18.51 10.87
CA VAL A 28 -13.07 17.63 11.11
C VAL A 28 -14.29 18.48 11.45
N ASP A 29 -15.42 18.19 10.79
CA ASP A 29 -16.69 18.90 10.91
C ASP A 29 -16.71 20.35 10.40
N GLU A 30 -15.66 20.79 9.68
CA GLU A 30 -15.57 22.13 9.09
C GLU A 30 -15.31 22.07 7.57
N ASN A 31 -15.80 23.07 6.84
CA ASN A 31 -15.66 23.13 5.37
C ASN A 31 -14.44 23.94 4.92
N GLU A 32 -13.88 24.74 5.82
CA GLU A 32 -12.75 25.63 5.55
C GLU A 32 -11.63 25.31 6.54
N ILE A 33 -10.40 25.64 6.15
CA ILE A 33 -9.22 25.49 7.02
C ILE A 33 -8.79 26.89 7.43
N VAL A 34 -8.78 27.18 8.73
CA VAL A 34 -8.42 28.49 9.27
C VAL A 34 -7.15 28.40 10.11
N GLU A 35 -6.47 29.53 10.28
CA GLU A 35 -5.28 29.61 11.12
C GLU A 35 -5.62 29.29 12.59
N GLY A 36 -4.86 28.37 13.19
CA GLY A 36 -5.07 27.92 14.57
C GLY A 36 -5.83 26.60 14.68
N ASP A 37 -6.41 26.10 13.59
CA ASP A 37 -7.16 24.84 13.60
C ASP A 37 -6.24 23.61 13.64
N VAL A 38 -6.79 22.51 14.15
CA VAL A 38 -6.14 21.20 14.09
C VAL A 38 -6.50 20.54 12.76
N GLY A 39 -5.57 20.63 11.80
CA GLY A 39 -5.68 19.93 10.51
C GLY A 39 -5.50 18.41 10.67
N THR A 40 -6.39 17.64 10.05
CA THR A 40 -6.34 16.18 9.96
C THR A 40 -5.94 15.76 8.55
N LEU A 41 -4.88 14.96 8.42
CA LEU A 41 -4.49 14.34 7.14
C LEU A 41 -5.26 13.03 6.94
N VAL A 42 -6.15 13.01 5.94
CA VAL A 42 -6.86 11.81 5.51
C VAL A 42 -6.12 11.18 4.34
N ILE A 43 -5.72 9.93 4.50
CA ILE A 43 -4.98 9.15 3.50
C ILE A 43 -5.85 7.96 3.10
N LYS A 44 -6.10 7.82 1.80
CA LYS A 44 -6.74 6.66 1.18
C LYS A 44 -5.69 5.85 0.44
N LEU A 45 -5.57 4.60 0.85
CA LEU A 45 -4.62 3.62 0.34
C LEU A 45 -5.41 2.54 -0.40
N ASP A 46 -5.33 2.53 -1.74
CA ASP A 46 -6.03 1.55 -2.59
C ASP A 46 -5.06 0.54 -3.19
N ARG A 47 -5.42 -0.74 -3.08
CA ARG A 47 -4.68 -1.86 -3.67
C ARG A 47 -5.20 -2.18 -5.06
N GLU A 48 -4.40 -1.90 -6.09
CA GLU A 48 -4.82 -2.10 -7.48
C GLU A 48 -4.66 -3.55 -7.96
N ASN A 49 -3.76 -4.32 -7.33
CA ASN A 49 -3.47 -5.69 -7.72
C ASN A 49 -4.22 -6.76 -6.90
N LEU A 50 -5.23 -6.37 -6.12
CA LEU A 50 -6.09 -7.27 -5.35
C LEU A 50 -7.55 -7.07 -5.70
N GLN A 51 -8.32 -8.16 -5.69
CA GLN A 51 -9.76 -8.11 -5.84
C GLN A 51 -10.43 -7.65 -4.53
N LYS A 52 -11.68 -7.19 -4.66
CA LYS A 52 -12.46 -6.75 -3.49
C LYS A 52 -12.66 -7.91 -2.50
N GLY A 53 -12.15 -7.75 -1.29
CA GLY A 53 -12.24 -8.76 -0.23
C GLY A 53 -11.14 -9.82 -0.28
N GLU A 54 -10.21 -9.72 -1.23
CA GLU A 54 -9.03 -10.57 -1.28
C GLU A 54 -8.00 -10.12 -0.23
N ALA A 55 -7.47 -11.08 0.52
CA ALA A 55 -6.41 -10.83 1.49
C ALA A 55 -5.04 -10.87 0.81
N ALA A 56 -4.19 -9.89 1.12
CA ALA A 56 -2.78 -9.97 0.77
C ALA A 56 -2.11 -11.09 1.59
N GLY A 57 -1.39 -11.98 0.91
CA GLY A 57 -0.53 -12.96 1.56
C GLY A 57 0.75 -12.34 2.13
N PRO A 58 1.68 -13.16 2.64
CA PRO A 58 3.01 -12.71 3.04
C PRO A 58 3.78 -12.04 1.90
N VAL A 59 4.73 -11.17 2.25
CA VAL A 59 5.64 -10.57 1.27
C VAL A 59 6.54 -11.63 0.66
N HIS A 60 6.83 -11.51 -0.63
CA HIS A 60 7.80 -12.39 -1.29
C HIS A 60 9.23 -11.94 -0.92
N ALA A 61 9.80 -12.58 0.11
CA ALA A 61 11.13 -12.30 0.63
C ALA A 61 11.94 -13.60 0.79
N PRO A 62 12.47 -14.19 -0.30
CA PRO A 62 13.05 -15.54 -0.31
C PRO A 62 14.28 -15.71 0.59
N TYR A 63 15.00 -14.64 0.88
CA TYR A 63 16.17 -14.65 1.75
C TYR A 63 15.86 -14.25 3.20
N TYR A 64 14.62 -13.89 3.50
CA TYR A 64 14.19 -13.56 4.85
C TYR A 64 13.75 -14.85 5.57
N PRO A 65 14.24 -15.13 6.80
CA PRO A 65 14.15 -16.45 7.41
C PRO A 65 12.75 -16.84 7.92
N ARG A 66 11.76 -15.95 7.82
CA ARG A 66 10.39 -16.16 8.33
C ARG A 66 9.38 -15.56 7.36
N ALA A 67 8.13 -16.00 7.41
CA ALA A 67 7.06 -15.28 6.75
C ALA A 67 6.93 -13.88 7.39
N LYS A 68 6.81 -12.84 6.55
CA LYS A 68 6.56 -11.47 6.99
C LYS A 68 5.32 -10.95 6.26
N PHE A 69 4.47 -10.25 7.00
CA PHE A 69 3.37 -9.49 6.41
C PHE A 69 3.83 -8.07 6.13
N GLU A 70 3.18 -7.45 5.16
CA GLU A 70 3.51 -6.09 4.78
C GLU A 70 3.18 -5.10 5.91
N GLU A 71 4.01 -4.07 6.03
CA GLU A 71 3.91 -3.01 7.02
C GLU A 71 4.04 -1.66 6.29
N TRP A 72 3.24 -0.67 6.70
CA TRP A 72 3.22 0.67 6.13
C TRP A 72 3.51 1.70 7.22
N TRP A 73 4.51 2.55 6.99
CA TRP A 73 4.79 3.69 7.85
C TRP A 73 4.26 4.97 7.21
N ILE A 74 3.48 5.72 7.97
CA ILE A 74 2.97 7.04 7.59
C ILE A 74 3.66 8.03 8.52
N PHE A 75 4.41 8.96 7.94
CA PHE A 75 5.05 10.06 8.64
C PHE A 75 4.32 11.35 8.30
N LEU A 76 4.07 12.17 9.31
CA LEU A 76 3.48 13.51 9.21
C LEU A 76 4.51 14.54 9.66
#